data_AF-A0A7M3W467-F1
#
_entry.id   AF-A0A7M3W467-F1
#
_cell.length_a   1.000
_cell.length_b   1.000
_cell.length_c   1.000
_cell.angle_alpha   90.00
_cell.angle_beta   90.00
_cell.angle_gamma   90.00
#
_symmetry.space_group_name_H-M   'P 1'
#
loop_
_entity.id
_entity.type
_entity.pdbx_description
1 polymer ?
#
loop_
_entity_poly.entity_id
_entity_poly.type
_entity_poly.pdbx_seq_one_letter_code
_entity_poly.pdbx_strand_id
1 'polypeptide(L)'
;EEVELYYTDIISGTITFLNIFLGLIQIFDYIIMIPIVVLSISVLIYGLVLSLEQRRREVSIHRVIGADGQSLQGMVLLELFVMSSVAWLAGYLLAMFSVPIVLSAVGFMEFRTGDFDVNPTLSVGSTIFTALTTLGLALLFGRSRARQFIELEIEEGVRKTTQAAEPKRWLHWLAFLFGMLAVVDTWLEARGNGDGIVSNFFLEGLISIFGPFALWIGGALLLGRIGARGPQIMQVIFGRTPLLKDVKRGLKGSGSAESVNRLSVIMLLTLSIVTLAAVQGYTGTLVDEKTVDATVGSDLKITMEEPVNETTLLAIMDEFTSSSITPLATSVPELGLADNNGGDTLQTYVLLDGNGDVLRWSDQPLPGTSPS
;
A
#
# COMPACT_ATOMS: atom_id res chain seq x y z
N GLU A 1 14.61 -24.28 -54.26
CA GLU A 1 13.51 -23.88 -53.36
C GLU A 1 14.01 -24.07 -51.94
N GLU A 2 14.45 -22.99 -51.30
CA GLU A 2 14.73 -22.98 -49.86
C GLU A 2 13.40 -22.72 -49.16
N VAL A 3 12.96 -23.69 -48.35
CA VAL A 3 11.83 -23.51 -47.45
C VAL A 3 12.38 -22.81 -46.20
N GLU A 4 12.15 -21.50 -46.09
CA GLU A 4 12.41 -20.76 -44.86
C GLU A 4 11.33 -21.11 -43.82
N LEU A 5 11.73 -21.91 -42.84
CA LEU A 5 10.91 -22.21 -41.67
C LEU A 5 11.04 -21.08 -40.65
N TYR A 6 10.03 -20.23 -40.57
CA TYR A 6 9.89 -19.24 -39.50
C TYR A 6 9.46 -19.95 -38.21
N TYR A 7 10.42 -20.20 -37.32
CA TYR A 7 10.16 -20.67 -35.96
C TYR A 7 9.93 -19.45 -35.05
N THR A 8 8.68 -19.26 -34.63
CA THR A 8 8.33 -18.24 -33.62
C THR A 8 8.19 -18.96 -32.29
N ASP A 9 9.13 -18.76 -31.37
CA ASP A 9 9.13 -19.39 -30.05
C ASP A 9 8.15 -18.67 -29.11
N ILE A 10 6.86 -18.97 -29.28
CA ILE A 10 5.77 -18.39 -28.49
C ILE A 10 5.91 -18.75 -27.00
N ILE A 11 6.45 -19.93 -26.68
CA ILE A 11 6.57 -20.42 -25.29
C ILE A 11 7.67 -19.65 -24.55
N SER A 12 8.85 -19.52 -25.15
CA SER A 12 9.94 -18.74 -24.56
C SER A 12 9.60 -17.24 -24.46
N GLY A 13 8.91 -16.70 -25.47
CA GLY A 13 8.38 -15.33 -25.43
C GLY A 13 7.38 -15.13 -24.27
N THR A 14 6.46 -16.07 -24.08
CA THR A 14 5.47 -16.03 -22.99
C THR A 14 6.13 -16.15 -21.62
N ILE A 15 7.08 -17.07 -21.44
CA ILE A 15 7.84 -17.23 -20.18
C ILE A 15 8.63 -15.95 -19.86
N THR A 16 9.25 -15.34 -20.86
CA THR A 16 10.01 -14.09 -20.69
C THR A 16 9.09 -12.94 -20.30
N PHE A 17 7.93 -12.81 -20.95
CA PHE A 17 6.91 -11.82 -20.60
C PHE A 17 6.42 -12.00 -19.16
N LEU A 18 6.08 -13.23 -18.76
CA LEU A 18 5.63 -13.54 -17.40
C LEU A 18 6.70 -13.21 -16.34
N ASN A 19 7.97 -13.47 -16.63
CA ASN A 19 9.07 -13.12 -15.72
C ASN A 19 9.24 -11.60 -15.57
N ILE A 20 9.13 -10.85 -16.67
CA ILE A 20 9.19 -9.38 -16.63
C ILE A 20 7.99 -8.83 -15.83
N PHE A 21 6.80 -9.36 -16.10
CA PHE A 21 5.58 -8.98 -15.40
C PHE A 21 5.66 -9.27 -13.89
N LEU A 22 6.14 -10.47 -13.51
CA LEU A 22 6.37 -10.82 -12.12
C LEU A 22 7.40 -9.91 -11.45
N GLY A 23 8.49 -9.59 -12.15
CA GLY A 23 9.49 -8.63 -11.66
C GLY A 23 8.90 -7.24 -11.42
N LEU A 24 8.00 -6.79 -12.29
CA LEU A 24 7.33 -5.49 -12.16
C LEU A 24 6.35 -5.47 -10.97
N ILE A 25 5.54 -6.52 -10.79
CA ILE A 25 4.66 -6.67 -9.61
C ILE A 25 5.49 -6.66 -8.32
N GLN A 26 6.60 -7.40 -8.28
CA GLN A 26 7.47 -7.45 -7.10
C GLN A 26 8.07 -6.08 -6.76
N ILE A 27 8.51 -5.32 -7.77
CA ILE A 27 9.01 -3.96 -7.57
C ILE A 27 7.90 -3.09 -6.97
N PHE A 28 6.68 -3.17 -7.51
CA PHE A 28 5.54 -2.42 -7.02
C PHE A 28 5.22 -2.76 -5.55
N ASP A 29 5.19 -4.04 -5.19
CA ASP A 29 4.97 -4.51 -3.82
C ASP A 29 6.04 -3.99 -2.86
N TYR A 30 7.33 -4.01 -3.27
CA TYR A 30 8.40 -3.46 -2.46
C TYR A 30 8.29 -1.94 -2.26
N ILE A 31 7.79 -1.22 -3.26
CA ILE A 31 7.56 0.22 -3.12
C ILE A 31 6.43 0.49 -2.12
N ILE A 32 5.35 -0.30 -2.11
CA ILE A 32 4.25 -0.20 -1.12
C ILE A 32 4.74 -0.47 0.31
N MET A 33 5.79 -1.29 0.49
CA MET A 33 6.36 -1.53 1.83
C MET A 33 7.06 -0.31 2.44
N ILE A 34 7.55 0.64 1.64
CA ILE A 34 8.36 1.78 2.14
C ILE A 34 7.63 2.58 3.23
N PRO A 35 6.36 3.00 3.06
CA PRO A 35 5.65 3.80 4.06
C PRO A 35 5.33 3.00 5.33
N ILE A 36 5.12 1.69 5.21
CA ILE A 36 4.96 0.78 6.36
C ILE A 36 6.26 0.75 7.18
N VAL A 37 7.42 0.66 6.53
CA VAL A 37 8.72 0.73 7.19
C VAL A 37 8.92 2.08 7.89
N VAL A 38 8.57 3.19 7.23
CA VAL A 38 8.65 4.54 7.83
C VAL A 38 7.73 4.67 9.06
N LEU A 39 6.52 4.14 8.98
CA LEU A 39 5.58 4.09 10.10
C LEU A 39 6.17 3.27 11.26
N SER A 40 6.69 2.07 10.99
CA SER A 40 7.29 1.19 11.99
C SER A 40 8.45 1.88 12.73
N ILE A 41 9.35 2.54 12.01
CA ILE A 41 10.45 3.31 12.60
C ILE A 41 9.90 4.48 13.46
N SER A 42 8.86 5.16 12.99
CA SER A 42 8.24 6.27 13.71
C SER A 42 7.61 5.82 15.03
N VAL A 43 6.90 4.69 15.01
CA VAL A 43 6.30 4.06 16.20
C VAL A 43 7.38 3.61 17.19
N LEU A 44 8.43 2.95 16.70
CA LEU A 44 9.56 2.51 17.53
C LEU A 44 10.21 3.69 18.27
N ILE A 45 10.56 4.76 17.53
CA ILE A 45 11.22 5.94 18.10
C ILE A 45 10.30 6.61 19.12
N TYR A 46 9.00 6.73 18.82
CA TYR A 46 8.03 7.33 19.73
C TYR A 46 7.89 6.50 21.01
N GLY A 47 7.69 5.19 20.90
CA GLY A 47 7.56 4.28 22.05
C GLY A 47 8.78 4.30 22.96
N LEU A 48 9.99 4.34 22.38
CA LEU A 48 11.22 4.44 23.14
C LEU A 48 11.34 5.76 23.90
N VAL A 49 11.10 6.90 23.23
CA VAL A 49 11.17 8.22 23.89
C VAL A 49 10.15 8.31 25.01
N LEU A 50 8.92 7.82 24.77
CA LEU A 50 7.89 7.79 25.79
C LEU A 50 8.28 6.92 27.00
N SER A 51 8.84 5.73 26.77
CA SER A 51 9.33 4.84 27.83
C SER A 51 10.41 5.52 28.68
N LEU A 52 11.36 6.19 28.01
CA LEU A 52 12.42 6.96 28.68
C LEU A 52 11.87 8.16 29.47
N GLU A 53 10.90 8.89 28.92
CA GLU A 53 10.25 10.01 29.61
C GLU A 53 9.48 9.55 30.85
N GLN A 54 8.74 8.45 30.76
CA GLN A 54 7.98 7.88 31.89
C GLN A 54 8.91 7.40 33.01
N ARG A 55 10.10 6.91 32.67
CA ARG A 55 11.08 6.38 33.62
C ARG A 55 12.21 7.35 33.95
N ARG A 56 12.04 8.64 33.62
CA ARG A 56 13.05 9.68 33.87
C ARG A 56 13.55 9.68 35.32
N ARG A 57 12.64 9.51 36.28
CA ARG A 57 13.00 9.45 37.70
C ARG A 57 13.93 8.27 38.02
N GLU A 58 13.70 7.11 37.44
CA GLU A 58 14.53 5.92 37.65
C GLU A 58 15.95 6.13 37.10
N VAL A 59 16.05 6.64 35.87
CA VAL A 59 17.34 6.96 35.22
C VAL A 59 18.12 7.98 36.05
N SER A 60 17.45 9.02 36.54
CA SER A 60 18.08 10.04 37.40
C SER A 60 18.59 9.47 38.73
N ILE A 61 17.91 8.49 39.33
CA ILE A 61 18.33 7.83 40.58
C ILE A 61 19.60 7.01 40.35
N HIS A 62 19.62 6.16 39.32
CA HIS A 62 20.81 5.35 39.00
C HIS A 62 22.04 6.22 38.74
N ARG A 63 21.82 7.39 38.15
CA ARG A 63 22.88 8.36 37.92
C ARG A 63 23.41 8.98 39.22
N VAL A 64 22.55 9.31 40.18
CA VAL A 64 22.95 9.80 41.51
C VAL A 64 23.76 8.75 42.28
N ILE A 65 23.48 7.46 42.05
CA ILE A 65 24.21 6.33 42.64
C ILE A 65 25.61 6.14 41.99
N GLY A 66 25.91 6.86 40.90
CA GLY A 66 27.20 6.83 40.22
C GLY A 66 27.24 6.00 38.94
N ALA A 67 26.08 5.61 38.38
CA ALA A 67 26.03 4.98 37.07
C ALA A 67 26.50 5.96 35.97
N ASP A 68 27.40 5.50 35.11
CA ASP A 68 27.86 6.24 33.96
C ASP A 68 26.83 6.17 32.81
N GLY A 69 26.95 7.08 31.83
CA GLY A 69 26.01 7.14 30.71
C GLY A 69 25.99 5.85 29.87
N GLN A 70 27.09 5.11 29.83
CA GLN A 70 27.19 3.85 29.10
C GLN A 70 26.46 2.71 29.82
N SER A 71 26.54 2.63 31.15
CA SER A 71 25.75 1.68 31.94
C SER A 71 24.24 1.94 31.82
N LEU A 72 23.81 3.21 31.93
CA LEU A 72 22.41 3.60 31.73
C LEU A 72 21.91 3.27 30.33
N GLN A 73 22.73 3.53 29.31
CA GLN A 73 22.40 3.16 27.93
C GLN A 73 22.34 1.64 27.74
N GLY A 74 23.24 0.88 28.36
CA GLY A 74 23.28 -0.58 28.30
C GLY A 74 22.02 -1.21 28.90
N MET A 75 21.55 -0.68 30.04
CA MET A 75 20.29 -1.10 30.66
C MET A 75 19.10 -0.94 29.71
N VAL A 76 18.95 0.25 29.11
CA VAL A 76 17.86 0.54 28.16
C VAL A 76 17.96 -0.35 26.91
N LEU A 77 19.17 -0.55 26.38
CA LEU A 77 19.39 -1.39 25.20
C LEU A 77 19.09 -2.86 25.44
N LEU A 78 19.44 -3.39 26.62
CA LEU A 78 19.12 -4.77 26.98
C LEU A 78 17.61 -4.99 27.05
N GLU A 79 16.89 -4.05 27.67
CA GLU A 79 15.44 -4.12 27.75
C GLU A 79 14.80 -4.04 26.36
N LEU A 80 15.25 -3.09 25.53
CA LEU A 80 14.81 -2.97 24.15
C LEU A 80 15.09 -4.25 23.35
N PHE A 81 16.24 -4.88 23.55
CA PHE A 81 16.60 -6.16 22.90
C PHE A 81 15.63 -7.27 23.28
N VAL A 82 15.33 -7.43 24.57
CA VAL A 82 14.41 -8.47 25.06
C VAL A 82 13.01 -8.23 24.50
N MET A 83 12.48 -7.01 24.62
CA MET A 83 11.14 -6.68 24.12
C MET A 83 11.03 -6.84 22.61
N SER A 84 12.02 -6.36 21.84
CA SER A 84 12.02 -6.48 20.38
C SER A 84 12.15 -7.93 19.92
N SER A 85 12.92 -8.77 20.63
CA SER A 85 13.03 -10.20 20.34
C SER A 85 11.70 -10.94 20.55
N VAL A 86 11.02 -10.67 21.66
CA VAL A 86 9.69 -11.25 21.93
C VAL A 86 8.65 -10.75 20.91
N ALA A 87 8.65 -9.45 20.62
CA ALA A 87 7.73 -8.86 19.64
C ALA A 87 7.97 -9.39 18.22
N TRP A 88 9.22 -9.59 17.82
CA TRP A 88 9.57 -10.18 16.52
C TRP A 88 9.05 -11.61 16.41
N LEU A 89 9.27 -12.44 17.45
CA LEU A 89 8.79 -13.82 17.47
C LEU A 89 7.25 -13.89 17.45
N ALA A 90 6.58 -13.05 18.24
CA ALA A 90 5.12 -12.95 18.21
C ALA A 90 4.60 -12.51 16.83
N GLY A 91 5.24 -11.52 16.21
CA GLY A 91 4.91 -11.05 14.87
C GLY A 91 5.13 -12.12 13.80
N TYR A 92 6.21 -12.89 13.90
CA TYR A 92 6.48 -14.03 13.01
C TYR A 92 5.39 -15.11 13.11
N LEU A 93 5.00 -15.49 14.33
CA LEU A 93 3.93 -16.46 14.55
C LEU A 93 2.57 -15.95 14.05
N LEU A 94 2.27 -14.66 14.28
CA LEU A 94 1.07 -14.04 13.74
C LEU A 94 1.06 -14.01 12.21
N ALA A 95 2.20 -13.75 11.58
CA ALA A 95 2.31 -13.81 10.12
C ALA A 95 2.04 -15.23 9.60
N MET A 96 2.66 -16.26 10.21
CA MET A 96 2.41 -17.66 9.85
C MET A 96 0.93 -18.05 9.98
N PHE A 97 0.25 -17.55 11.01
CA PHE A 97 -1.18 -17.78 11.19
C PHE A 97 -2.06 -16.99 10.20
N SER A 98 -1.66 -15.77 9.86
CA SER A 98 -2.48 -14.85 9.05
C SER A 98 -2.34 -15.11 7.56
N VAL A 99 -1.18 -15.55 7.08
CA VAL A 99 -0.93 -15.75 5.63
C VAL A 99 -1.96 -16.68 4.98
N PRO A 100 -2.28 -17.87 5.53
CA PRO A 100 -3.33 -18.72 4.94
C PRO A 100 -4.70 -18.06 4.87
N ILE A 101 -5.04 -17.22 5.86
CA ILE A 101 -6.31 -16.48 5.89
C ILE A 101 -6.32 -15.40 4.81
N VAL A 102 -5.21 -14.71 4.61
CA VAL A 102 -5.09 -13.68 3.56
C VAL A 102 -5.12 -14.32 2.17
N LEU A 103 -4.51 -15.49 2.00
CA LEU A 103 -4.51 -16.23 0.73
C LEU A 103 -5.87 -16.86 0.39
N SER A 104 -6.79 -17.00 1.35
CA SER A 104 -8.16 -17.48 1.10
C SER A 104 -9.14 -16.36 0.73
N ALA A 105 -8.65 -15.12 0.56
CA ALA A 105 -9.46 -14.01 0.08
C ALA A 105 -9.80 -14.21 -1.41
N VAL A 106 -11.09 -14.13 -1.74
CA VAL A 106 -11.62 -14.17 -3.12
C VAL A 106 -12.08 -12.78 -3.58
N GLY A 107 -12.17 -11.83 -2.65
CA GLY A 107 -12.47 -10.42 -2.90
C GLY A 107 -12.10 -9.56 -1.71
N PHE A 108 -12.35 -8.25 -1.79
CA PHE A 108 -12.08 -7.35 -0.68
C PHE A 108 -12.90 -7.71 0.56
N MET A 109 -12.21 -8.18 1.60
CA MET A 109 -12.84 -8.66 2.84
C MET A 109 -13.82 -9.83 2.63
N GLU A 110 -13.75 -10.54 1.50
CA GLU A 110 -14.50 -11.76 1.23
C GLU A 110 -13.56 -12.97 1.25
N PHE A 111 -13.79 -13.89 2.18
CA PHE A 111 -12.97 -15.08 2.37
C PHE A 111 -13.78 -16.32 2.04
N ARG A 112 -13.22 -17.20 1.20
CA ARG A 112 -13.80 -18.51 0.91
C ARG A 112 -12.72 -19.56 1.11
N THR A 113 -13.09 -20.69 1.70
CA THR A 113 -12.21 -21.85 1.74
C THR A 113 -12.07 -22.37 0.31
N GLY A 114 -10.99 -21.98 -0.37
CA GLY A 114 -10.68 -22.50 -1.70
C GLY A 114 -10.30 -23.97 -1.64
N ASP A 115 -10.51 -24.69 -2.75
CA ASP A 115 -10.07 -26.08 -2.92
C ASP A 115 -8.56 -26.21 -3.22
N PHE A 116 -7.85 -25.09 -3.33
CA PHE A 116 -6.41 -25.05 -3.59
C PHE A 116 -5.63 -24.76 -2.31
N ASP A 117 -4.79 -25.70 -1.89
CA ASP A 117 -3.90 -25.56 -0.74
C ASP A 117 -2.63 -24.81 -1.13
N VAL A 118 -2.64 -23.48 -0.96
CA VAL A 118 -1.43 -22.66 -1.15
C VAL A 118 -0.55 -22.84 0.09
N ASN A 119 0.57 -23.55 -0.08
CA ASN A 119 1.55 -23.80 0.98
C ASN A 119 2.66 -22.73 0.96
N PRO A 120 2.57 -21.64 1.76
CA PRO A 120 3.63 -20.64 1.84
C PRO A 120 4.89 -21.28 2.46
N THR A 121 5.98 -21.29 1.71
CA THR A 121 7.29 -21.72 2.22
C THR A 121 8.17 -20.50 2.47
N LEU A 122 8.62 -20.36 3.71
CA LEU A 122 9.60 -19.33 4.09
C LEU A 122 10.99 -19.96 4.10
N SER A 123 11.93 -19.33 3.41
CA SER A 123 13.33 -19.73 3.52
C SER A 123 13.85 -19.42 4.93
N VAL A 124 14.43 -20.41 5.59
CA VAL A 124 15.05 -20.24 6.91
C VAL A 124 16.11 -19.12 6.86
N GLY A 125 16.86 -19.03 5.76
CA GLY A 125 17.86 -17.98 5.55
C GLY A 125 17.25 -16.58 5.50
N SER A 126 16.15 -16.39 4.76
CA SER A 126 15.47 -15.10 4.69
C SER A 126 14.84 -14.72 6.03
N THR A 127 14.32 -15.70 6.78
CA THR A 127 13.74 -15.46 8.10
C THR A 127 14.81 -14.99 9.09
N ILE A 128 15.96 -15.67 9.16
CA ILE A 128 17.08 -15.26 10.03
C ILE A 128 17.62 -13.89 9.63
N PHE A 129 17.82 -13.65 8.33
CA PHE A 129 18.30 -12.36 7.84
C PHE A 129 17.34 -11.22 8.22
N THR A 130 16.04 -11.44 8.07
CA THR A 130 15.00 -10.48 8.46
C THR A 130 14.99 -10.25 9.97
N ALA A 131 15.14 -11.30 10.78
CA ALA A 131 15.26 -11.19 12.24
C ALA A 131 16.45 -10.32 12.65
N LEU A 132 17.64 -10.62 12.13
CA LEU A 132 18.86 -9.90 12.45
C LEU A 132 18.79 -8.44 12.00
N THR A 133 18.22 -8.18 10.82
CA THR A 133 18.09 -6.83 10.28
C THR A 133 17.11 -5.99 11.10
N THR A 134 15.94 -6.53 11.41
CA THR A 134 14.90 -5.82 12.19
C THR A 134 15.34 -5.55 13.63
N LEU A 135 15.88 -6.56 14.32
CA LEU A 135 16.42 -6.40 15.68
C LEU A 135 17.64 -5.48 15.69
N GLY A 136 18.54 -5.62 14.71
CA GLY A 136 19.71 -4.76 14.55
C GLY A 136 19.33 -3.29 14.37
N LEU A 137 18.38 -3.00 13.48
CA LEU A 137 17.86 -1.64 13.29
C LEU A 137 17.21 -1.10 14.56
N ALA A 138 16.43 -1.92 15.27
CA ALA A 138 15.80 -1.51 16.52
C ALA A 138 16.84 -1.10 17.56
N LEU A 139 17.92 -1.88 17.72
CA LEU A 139 19.02 -1.56 18.62
C LEU A 139 19.83 -0.35 18.16
N LEU A 140 20.07 -0.18 16.86
CA LEU A 140 20.80 0.97 16.31
C LEU A 140 20.07 2.28 16.61
N PHE A 141 18.77 2.35 16.30
CA PHE A 141 17.94 3.51 16.61
C PHE A 141 17.78 3.68 18.13
N GLY A 142 17.59 2.58 18.85
CA GLY A 142 17.51 2.56 20.31
C GLY A 142 18.72 3.20 20.97
N ARG A 143 19.92 2.81 20.50
CA ARG A 143 21.19 3.31 20.99
C ARG A 143 21.31 4.80 20.78
N SER A 144 21.03 5.28 19.56
CA SER A 144 21.10 6.70 19.20
C SER A 144 20.19 7.55 20.09
N ARG A 145 18.94 7.12 20.31
CA ARG A 145 17.94 7.87 21.08
C ARG A 145 18.18 7.81 22.59
N ALA A 146 18.54 6.64 23.13
CA ALA A 146 18.88 6.51 24.55
C ALA A 146 20.08 7.42 24.90
N ARG A 147 21.09 7.48 24.03
CA ARG A 147 22.24 8.37 24.20
C ARG A 147 21.83 9.83 24.25
N GLN A 148 21.03 10.28 23.27
CA GLN A 148 20.53 11.66 23.22
C GLN A 148 19.76 12.05 24.49
N PHE A 149 18.92 11.15 25.01
CA PHE A 149 18.15 11.38 26.23
C PHE A 149 19.05 11.53 27.47
N ILE A 150 20.03 10.64 27.64
CA ILE A 150 20.96 10.68 28.79
C ILE A 150 21.89 11.89 28.73
N GLU A 151 22.29 12.32 27.53
CA GLU A 151 23.12 13.51 27.31
C GLU A 151 22.34 14.81 27.58
N LEU A 152 21.06 14.88 27.21
CA LEU A 152 20.20 16.05 27.44
C LEU A 152 20.10 16.43 28.93
N GLU A 153 19.99 15.46 29.84
CA GLU A 153 19.99 15.74 31.29
C GLU A 153 21.32 16.35 31.81
N ILE A 154 22.46 16.09 31.15
CA ILE A 154 23.76 16.67 31.53
C ILE A 154 23.80 18.15 31.18
N GLU A 155 23.30 18.47 29.99
CA GLU A 155 23.36 19.82 29.44
C GLU A 155 22.34 20.74 30.11
N GLU A 156 21.16 20.24 30.48
CA GLU A 156 20.16 20.98 31.26
C GLU A 156 20.68 21.39 32.65
N GLY A 157 21.64 20.65 33.21
CA GLY A 157 22.28 20.95 34.50
C GLY A 157 23.53 21.85 34.44
N VAL A 158 24.24 21.94 33.31
CA VAL A 158 25.58 22.60 33.28
C VAL A 158 25.83 23.46 32.03
N ARG A 159 25.22 23.17 30.88
CA ARG A 159 25.61 23.78 29.60
C ARG A 159 24.41 24.41 28.91
N LYS A 160 24.37 25.74 28.89
CA LYS A 160 23.39 26.50 28.10
C LYS A 160 23.42 26.03 26.63
N THR A 161 22.30 25.41 26.24
CA THR A 161 21.74 25.33 24.90
C THR A 161 22.64 24.71 23.82
N THR A 162 22.67 23.39 23.75
CA THR A 162 22.96 22.71 22.48
C THR A 162 21.66 22.65 21.71
N GLN A 163 21.48 23.57 20.75
CA GLN A 163 20.34 23.53 19.85
C GLN A 163 20.43 22.23 19.04
N ALA A 164 19.47 21.31 19.25
CA ALA A 164 19.30 20.17 18.38
C ALA A 164 19.14 20.68 16.94
N ALA A 165 19.92 20.12 16.00
CA ALA A 165 19.86 20.51 14.60
C ALA A 165 18.40 20.43 14.12
N GLU A 166 17.84 21.56 13.68
CA GLU A 166 16.46 21.57 13.21
C GLU A 166 16.32 20.58 12.04
N PRO A 167 15.26 19.75 12.01
CA PRO A 167 15.04 18.84 10.91
C PRO A 167 14.97 19.63 9.60
N LYS A 168 15.57 19.13 8.51
CA LYS A 168 15.63 19.80 7.20
C LYS A 168 14.23 19.99 6.60
N ARG A 169 13.50 21.01 7.06
CA ARG A 169 12.07 21.24 6.80
C ARG A 169 11.75 21.37 5.31
N TRP A 170 12.69 21.89 4.53
CA TRP A 170 12.58 22.06 3.08
C TRP A 170 12.41 20.73 2.34
N LEU A 171 13.00 19.63 2.84
CA LEU A 171 12.90 18.33 2.19
C LEU A 171 11.47 17.79 2.20
N HIS A 172 10.73 18.02 3.29
CA HIS A 172 9.33 17.61 3.40
C HIS A 172 8.44 18.38 2.44
N TRP A 173 8.68 19.70 2.30
CA TRP A 173 7.99 20.56 1.35
C TRP A 173 8.31 20.17 -0.10
N LEU A 174 9.57 19.88 -0.40
CA LEU A 174 9.98 19.43 -1.73
C LEU A 174 9.27 18.12 -2.09
N ALA A 175 9.28 17.13 -1.19
CA ALA A 175 8.58 15.86 -1.41
C ALA A 175 7.07 16.05 -1.63
N PHE A 176 6.42 16.90 -0.83
CA PHE A 176 5.01 17.22 -0.99
C PHE A 176 4.72 17.93 -2.32
N LEU A 177 5.52 18.92 -2.71
CA LEU A 177 5.33 19.66 -3.95
C LEU A 177 5.60 18.78 -5.18
N PHE A 178 6.63 17.93 -5.12
CA PHE A 178 6.92 16.94 -6.16
C PHE A 178 5.75 15.95 -6.32
N GLY A 179 5.20 15.46 -5.21
CA GLY A 179 4.04 14.58 -5.24
C GLY A 179 2.75 15.26 -5.69
N MET A 180 2.54 16.52 -5.31
CA MET A 180 1.42 17.32 -5.82
C MET A 180 1.52 17.57 -7.31
N LEU A 181 2.73 17.74 -7.85
CA LEU A 181 2.95 17.86 -9.29
C LEU A 181 2.41 16.61 -10.01
N ALA A 182 2.73 15.41 -9.52
CA ALA A 182 2.21 14.16 -10.09
C ALA A 182 0.68 14.11 -10.09
N VAL A 183 0.03 14.51 -8.99
CA VAL A 183 -1.45 14.54 -8.94
C VAL A 183 -2.03 15.53 -9.94
N VAL A 184 -1.43 16.71 -10.09
CA VAL A 184 -1.92 17.71 -11.04
C VAL A 184 -1.71 17.24 -12.48
N ASP A 185 -0.58 16.61 -12.76
CA ASP A 185 -0.22 16.02 -14.07
C ASP A 185 -1.27 14.98 -14.49
N THR A 186 -1.49 13.95 -13.66
CA THR A 186 -2.49 12.90 -13.91
C THR A 186 -3.92 13.44 -13.96
N TRP A 187 -4.25 14.45 -13.15
CA TRP A 187 -5.58 15.06 -13.17
C TRP A 187 -5.85 15.86 -14.45
N LEU A 188 -4.81 16.50 -15.01
CA LEU A 188 -4.89 17.19 -16.29
C LEU A 188 -5.02 16.19 -17.45
N GLU A 189 -4.23 15.12 -17.44
CA GLU A 189 -4.36 14.02 -18.42
C GLU A 189 -5.76 13.42 -18.42
N ALA A 190 -6.32 13.15 -17.23
CA ALA A 190 -7.64 12.56 -17.08
C ALA A 190 -8.79 13.48 -17.55
N ARG A 191 -8.58 14.80 -17.65
CA ARG A 191 -9.59 15.78 -18.10
C ARG A 191 -9.34 16.33 -19.49
N GLY A 192 -8.10 16.28 -19.97
CA GLY A 192 -7.67 16.85 -21.22
C GLY A 192 -7.65 15.84 -22.37
N ASN A 193 -7.02 16.23 -23.48
CA ASN A 193 -6.86 15.41 -24.67
C ASN A 193 -5.61 14.49 -24.61
N GLY A 194 -5.17 14.12 -23.40
CA GLY A 194 -4.05 13.20 -23.18
C GLY A 194 -2.65 13.81 -23.08
N ASP A 195 -2.50 15.12 -22.91
CA ASP A 195 -1.18 15.75 -22.70
C ASP A 195 -1.13 16.41 -21.31
N GLY A 196 -0.22 15.94 -20.46
CA GLY A 196 0.02 16.43 -19.11
C GLY A 196 0.87 17.71 -19.06
N ILE A 197 1.36 18.05 -17.86
CA ILE A 197 2.41 19.06 -17.64
C ILE A 197 3.75 18.57 -18.18
N VAL A 198 4.03 17.27 -18.07
CA VAL A 198 5.30 16.67 -18.46
C VAL A 198 5.10 15.75 -19.67
N SER A 199 5.39 16.26 -20.87
CA SER A 199 5.22 15.51 -22.12
C SER A 199 6.34 14.49 -22.41
N ASN A 200 7.30 14.30 -21.50
CA ASN A 200 8.42 13.38 -21.70
C ASN A 200 8.14 12.07 -20.96
N PHE A 201 7.92 11.01 -21.73
CA PHE A 201 7.65 9.65 -21.25
C PHE A 201 8.52 9.20 -20.06
N PHE A 202 9.83 9.48 -20.08
CA PHE A 202 10.72 9.05 -19.00
C PHE A 202 10.48 9.84 -17.70
N LEU A 203 10.28 11.16 -17.82
CA LEU A 203 10.03 12.03 -16.66
C LEU A 203 8.62 11.83 -16.12
N GLU A 204 7.64 11.68 -16.99
CA GLU A 204 6.25 11.34 -16.68
C GLU A 204 6.19 10.00 -15.93
N GLY A 205 6.85 8.96 -16.45
CA GLY A 205 6.94 7.66 -15.78
C GLY A 205 7.59 7.75 -14.40
N LEU A 206 8.66 8.55 -14.25
CA LEU A 206 9.31 8.74 -12.95
C LEU A 206 8.39 9.48 -11.96
N ILE A 207 7.69 10.51 -12.41
CA ILE A 207 6.77 11.32 -11.59
C ILE A 207 5.54 10.49 -11.20
N SER A 208 4.99 9.71 -12.13
CA SER A 208 3.85 8.82 -11.88
C SER A 208 4.20 7.72 -10.87
N ILE A 209 5.41 7.14 -10.96
CA ILE A 209 5.87 6.11 -10.02
C ILE A 209 6.18 6.71 -8.64
N PHE A 210 7.02 7.75 -8.56
CA PHE A 210 7.53 8.24 -7.27
C PHE A 210 6.66 9.34 -6.63
N GLY A 211 5.84 10.03 -7.43
CA GLY A 211 5.00 11.16 -7.02
C GLY A 211 4.00 10.80 -5.92
N PRO A 212 3.19 9.74 -6.06
CA PRO A 212 2.26 9.31 -5.01
C PRO A 212 2.95 9.06 -3.66
N PHE A 213 4.14 8.45 -3.66
CA PHE A 213 4.90 8.17 -2.43
C PHE A 213 5.52 9.43 -1.83
N ALA A 214 6.05 10.32 -2.67
CA ALA A 214 6.56 11.61 -2.23
C ALA A 214 5.43 12.47 -1.62
N LEU A 215 4.24 12.44 -2.23
CA LEU A 215 3.04 13.08 -1.69
C LEU A 215 2.62 12.44 -0.36
N TRP A 216 2.64 11.11 -0.29
CA TRP A 216 2.22 10.38 0.90
C TRP A 216 3.12 10.66 2.11
N ILE A 217 4.44 10.50 1.94
CA ILE A 217 5.44 10.73 2.98
C ILE A 217 5.52 12.23 3.30
N GLY A 218 5.63 13.08 2.28
CA GLY A 218 5.71 14.53 2.43
C GLY A 218 4.46 15.11 3.11
N GLY A 219 3.29 14.68 2.65
CA GLY A 219 1.98 15.04 3.18
C GLY A 219 1.81 14.62 4.63
N ALA A 220 2.12 13.36 4.98
CA ALA A 220 2.01 12.90 6.37
C ALA A 220 2.92 13.72 7.32
N LEU A 221 4.16 14.01 6.91
CA LEU A 221 5.12 14.77 7.71
C LEU A 221 4.75 16.26 7.83
N LEU A 222 4.11 16.84 6.82
CA LEU A 222 3.61 18.22 6.82
C LEU A 222 2.32 18.36 7.64
N LEU A 223 1.33 17.52 7.35
CA LEU A 223 0.05 17.49 8.04
C LEU A 223 0.20 17.11 9.51
N GLY A 224 1.13 16.22 9.86
CA GLY A 224 1.44 15.89 11.25
C GLY A 224 1.84 17.13 12.06
N ARG A 225 2.55 18.09 11.45
CA ARG A 225 2.93 19.35 12.09
C ARG A 225 1.77 20.32 12.21
N ILE A 226 0.87 20.34 11.22
CA ILE A 226 -0.38 21.11 11.32
C ILE A 226 -1.22 20.55 12.46
N GLY A 227 -1.32 19.23 12.59
CA GLY A 227 -1.95 18.53 13.72
C GLY A 227 -1.33 18.91 15.06
N ALA A 228 0.01 19.01 15.13
CA ALA A 228 0.71 19.48 16.33
C ALA A 228 0.39 20.93 16.72
N ARG A 229 -0.02 21.77 15.76
CA ARG A 229 -0.54 23.11 16.01
C ARG A 229 -2.03 23.12 16.38
N GLY A 230 -2.68 21.96 16.45
CA GLY A 230 -4.09 21.79 16.84
C GLY A 230 -4.48 22.58 18.10
N PRO A 231 -3.72 22.51 19.21
CA PRO A 231 -3.99 23.33 20.40
C PRO A 231 -4.01 24.85 20.15
N GLN A 232 -3.15 25.33 19.25
CA GLN A 232 -3.07 26.75 18.87
C GLN A 232 -4.24 27.12 17.95
N ILE A 233 -4.56 26.26 16.99
CA ILE A 233 -5.71 26.42 16.08
C ILE A 233 -7.01 26.47 16.90
N MET A 234 -7.19 25.55 17.84
CA MET A 234 -8.34 25.53 18.75
C MET A 234 -8.42 26.78 19.62
N GLN A 235 -7.29 27.33 20.07
CA GLN A 235 -7.27 28.62 20.77
C GLN A 235 -7.68 29.80 19.87
N VAL A 236 -7.31 29.79 18.58
CA VAL A 236 -7.73 30.82 17.63
C VAL A 236 -9.23 30.72 17.36
N ILE A 237 -9.74 29.52 17.10
CA ILE A 237 -11.15 29.30 16.73
C ILE A 237 -12.08 29.45 17.95
N PHE A 238 -11.75 28.83 19.07
CA PHE A 238 -12.63 28.71 20.25
C PHE A 238 -12.13 29.47 21.48
N GLY A 239 -10.98 30.13 21.45
CA GLY A 239 -10.41 30.77 22.65
C GLY A 239 -11.16 32.00 23.18
N ARG A 240 -12.19 32.45 22.44
CA ARG A 240 -13.17 33.46 22.85
C ARG A 240 -14.49 32.85 23.37
N THR A 241 -14.69 31.55 23.21
CA THR A 241 -15.89 30.84 23.68
C THR A 241 -15.70 30.33 25.11
N PRO A 242 -16.78 30.18 25.90
CA PRO A 242 -16.70 29.65 27.26
C PRO A 242 -16.15 28.21 27.31
N LEU A 243 -16.29 27.44 26.21
CA LEU A 243 -15.82 26.06 26.06
C LEU A 243 -14.32 25.86 26.36
N LEU A 244 -13.48 26.85 26.10
CA LEU A 244 -12.03 26.72 26.31
C LEU A 244 -11.51 27.52 27.52
N LYS A 245 -12.36 28.19 28.29
CA LYS A 245 -11.91 29.10 29.37
C LYS A 245 -11.07 28.37 30.44
N ASP A 246 -11.44 27.12 30.75
CA ASP A 246 -10.79 26.30 31.77
C ASP A 246 -9.57 25.51 31.23
N VAL A 247 -9.56 25.21 29.91
CA VAL A 247 -8.52 24.39 29.26
C VAL A 247 -7.41 25.25 28.62
N LYS A 248 -7.65 26.55 28.44
CA LYS A 248 -6.72 27.52 27.82
C LYS A 248 -5.34 27.57 28.49
N ARG A 249 -5.26 27.33 29.80
CA ARG A 249 -3.98 27.28 30.53
C ARG A 249 -3.19 26.01 30.22
N GLY A 250 -3.86 24.87 30.06
CA GLY A 250 -3.25 23.60 29.67
C GLY A 250 -2.76 23.58 28.21
N LEU A 251 -3.51 24.21 27.29
CA LEU A 251 -3.15 24.32 25.88
C LEU A 251 -1.96 25.26 25.60
N LYS A 252 -1.63 26.16 26.52
CA LYS A 252 -0.49 27.11 26.38
C LYS A 252 0.83 26.57 26.95
N GLY A 253 0.78 25.59 27.84
CA GLY A 253 1.95 25.09 28.58
C GLY A 253 2.49 23.75 28.11
N SER A 254 1.88 23.07 27.12
CA SER A 254 2.38 21.77 26.71
C SER A 254 3.64 21.93 25.84
N GLY A 255 4.80 21.57 26.38
CA GLY A 255 6.01 21.29 25.61
C GLY A 255 5.87 20.07 24.67
N SER A 256 4.63 19.66 24.37
CA SER A 256 4.27 18.41 23.68
C SER A 256 4.09 18.59 22.17
N ALA A 257 4.50 19.73 21.59
CA ALA A 257 4.38 19.92 20.14
C ALA A 257 5.14 18.83 19.36
N GLU A 258 6.28 18.37 19.87
CA GLU A 258 7.06 17.30 19.23
C GLU A 258 6.41 15.92 19.39
N SER A 259 5.97 15.56 20.60
CA SER A 259 5.31 14.27 20.85
C SER A 259 3.96 14.18 20.13
N VAL A 260 3.18 15.26 20.12
CA VAL A 260 1.92 15.36 19.38
C VAL A 260 2.17 15.32 17.86
N ASN A 261 3.23 15.96 17.36
CA ASN A 261 3.61 15.86 15.94
C ASN A 261 3.91 14.41 15.55
N ARG A 262 4.75 13.70 16.32
CA ARG A 262 5.08 12.29 16.05
C ARG A 262 3.83 11.40 16.10
N LEU A 263 2.98 11.58 17.10
CA LEU A 263 1.72 10.86 17.21
C LEU A 263 0.79 11.16 16.02
N SER A 264 0.70 12.42 15.60
CA SER A 264 -0.12 12.82 14.44
C SER A 264 0.38 12.19 13.15
N VAL A 265 1.70 12.13 12.93
CA VAL A 265 2.29 11.44 11.77
C VAL A 265 1.94 9.95 11.79
N ILE A 266 2.08 9.30 12.95
CA ILE A 266 1.71 7.88 13.12
C ILE A 266 0.23 7.67 12.74
N MET A 267 -0.67 8.47 13.31
CA MET A 267 -2.11 8.36 13.05
C MET A 267 -2.45 8.59 11.57
N LEU A 268 -1.85 9.61 10.94
CA LEU A 268 -2.08 9.92 9.52
C LEU A 268 -1.59 8.80 8.62
N LEU A 269 -0.39 8.27 8.86
CA LEU A 269 0.15 7.15 8.10
C LEU A 269 -0.69 5.89 8.30
N THR A 270 -1.09 5.55 9.53
CA THR A 270 -1.92 4.36 9.78
C THR A 270 -3.26 4.45 9.07
N LEU A 271 -3.95 5.58 9.19
CA LEU A 271 -5.25 5.77 8.55
C LEU A 271 -5.11 5.69 7.03
N SER A 272 -4.09 6.36 6.49
CA SER A 272 -3.83 6.37 5.05
C SER A 272 -3.46 5.00 4.49
N ILE A 273 -2.67 4.18 5.20
CA ILE A 273 -2.34 2.81 4.78
C ILE A 273 -3.63 1.98 4.73
N VAL A 274 -4.48 2.06 5.76
CA VAL A 274 -5.74 1.31 5.80
C VAL A 274 -6.69 1.77 4.69
N THR A 275 -6.80 3.08 4.43
CA THR A 275 -7.62 3.60 3.33
C THR A 275 -7.10 3.13 1.97
N LEU A 276 -5.77 3.15 1.75
CA LEU A 276 -5.18 2.65 0.52
C LEU A 276 -5.48 1.16 0.33
N ALA A 277 -5.26 0.34 1.36
CA ALA A 277 -5.55 -1.09 1.30
C ALA A 277 -7.03 -1.35 1.00
N ALA A 278 -7.94 -0.54 1.56
CA ALA A 278 -9.37 -0.65 1.30
C ALA A 278 -9.73 -0.28 -0.15
N VAL A 279 -9.20 0.84 -0.66
CA VAL A 279 -9.44 1.28 -2.03
C VAL A 279 -8.86 0.28 -3.04
N GLN A 280 -7.64 -0.20 -2.81
CA GLN A 280 -7.01 -1.20 -3.67
C GLN A 280 -7.76 -2.52 -3.65
N GLY A 281 -8.16 -3.00 -2.47
CA GLY A 281 -8.94 -4.23 -2.38
C GLY A 281 -10.24 -4.12 -3.15
N TYR A 282 -11.03 -3.05 -2.91
CA TYR A 282 -12.31 -2.86 -3.60
C TYR A 282 -12.15 -2.69 -5.12
N THR A 283 -11.17 -1.88 -5.54
CA THR A 283 -10.89 -1.67 -6.97
C THR A 283 -10.40 -2.96 -7.63
N GLY A 284 -9.56 -3.75 -6.94
CA GLY A 284 -9.10 -5.04 -7.41
C GLY A 284 -10.27 -6.00 -7.68
N THR A 285 -11.21 -6.12 -6.72
CA THR A 285 -12.41 -6.93 -6.91
C THR A 285 -13.25 -6.47 -8.10
N LEU A 286 -13.41 -5.16 -8.30
CA LEU A 286 -14.10 -4.63 -9.47
C LEU A 286 -13.37 -4.94 -10.78
N VAL A 287 -12.04 -4.82 -10.81
CA VAL A 287 -11.23 -5.16 -11.99
C VAL A 287 -11.35 -6.65 -12.31
N ASP A 288 -11.32 -7.51 -11.30
CA ASP A 288 -11.52 -8.95 -11.47
C ASP A 288 -12.91 -9.25 -12.04
N GLU A 289 -13.97 -8.64 -11.49
CA GLU A 289 -15.34 -8.76 -12.01
C GLU A 289 -15.42 -8.32 -13.47
N LYS A 290 -14.87 -7.15 -13.82
CA LYS A 290 -14.84 -6.66 -15.21
C LYS A 290 -14.01 -7.53 -16.14
N THR A 291 -12.94 -8.15 -15.64
CA THR A 291 -12.10 -9.06 -16.43
C THR A 291 -12.83 -10.37 -16.70
N VAL A 292 -13.54 -10.90 -15.70
CA VAL A 292 -14.40 -12.08 -15.85
C VAL A 292 -15.56 -11.79 -16.81
N ASP A 293 -16.25 -10.65 -16.64
CA ASP A 293 -17.28 -10.19 -17.58
C ASP A 293 -16.73 -10.14 -19.01
N ALA A 294 -15.60 -9.46 -19.23
CA ALA A 294 -15.03 -9.31 -20.58
C ALA A 294 -14.58 -10.63 -21.20
N THR A 295 -14.10 -11.58 -20.41
CA THR A 295 -13.56 -12.86 -20.91
C THR A 295 -14.64 -13.92 -21.11
N VAL A 296 -15.57 -14.02 -20.17
CA VAL A 296 -16.62 -15.06 -20.13
C VAL A 296 -17.92 -14.52 -20.72
N GLY A 297 -18.35 -13.33 -20.31
CA GLY A 297 -19.54 -12.66 -20.84
C GLY A 297 -20.89 -13.26 -20.47
N SER A 298 -20.89 -14.29 -19.63
CA SER A 298 -22.08 -15.02 -19.18
C SER A 298 -21.74 -15.76 -17.88
N ASP A 299 -22.70 -16.50 -17.32
CA ASP A 299 -22.43 -17.36 -16.17
C ASP A 299 -21.45 -18.52 -16.52
N LEU A 300 -21.38 -18.94 -17.79
CA LEU A 300 -20.48 -19.99 -18.28
C LEU A 300 -20.16 -19.84 -19.77
N LYS A 301 -18.86 -19.89 -20.12
CA LYS A 301 -18.38 -19.96 -21.51
C LYS A 301 -17.88 -21.37 -21.80
N ILE A 302 -18.49 -22.04 -22.78
CA ILE A 302 -18.08 -23.37 -23.23
C ILE A 302 -17.47 -23.25 -24.63
N THR A 303 -16.25 -23.75 -24.80
CA THR A 303 -15.58 -23.84 -26.10
C THR A 303 -15.58 -25.29 -26.53
N MET A 304 -16.25 -25.60 -27.64
CA MET A 304 -16.31 -26.95 -28.21
C MET A 304 -15.27 -27.08 -29.33
N GLU A 305 -14.59 -28.23 -29.40
CA GLU A 305 -13.62 -28.51 -30.48
C GLU A 305 -14.30 -28.71 -31.84
N GLU A 306 -15.52 -29.25 -31.84
CA GLU A 306 -16.35 -29.42 -33.02
C GLU A 306 -17.59 -28.52 -32.93
N PRO A 307 -18.13 -28.03 -34.07
CA PRO A 307 -19.35 -27.24 -34.07
C PRO A 307 -20.55 -28.09 -33.64
N VAL A 308 -21.17 -27.72 -32.51
CA VAL A 308 -22.34 -28.40 -31.94
C VAL A 308 -23.55 -27.46 -31.95
N ASN A 309 -24.73 -28.02 -32.19
CA ASN A 309 -25.98 -27.25 -32.14
C ASN A 309 -26.40 -26.96 -30.69
N GLU A 310 -27.11 -25.84 -30.50
CA GLU A 310 -27.59 -25.37 -29.19
C GLU A 310 -28.37 -26.44 -28.42
N THR A 311 -29.31 -27.15 -29.07
CA THR A 311 -30.12 -28.20 -28.42
C THR A 311 -29.27 -29.35 -27.87
N THR A 312 -28.19 -29.70 -28.55
CA THR A 312 -27.28 -30.76 -28.11
C THR A 312 -26.44 -30.27 -26.93
N LEU A 313 -25.99 -29.01 -26.95
CA LEU A 313 -25.25 -28.40 -25.86
C LEU A 313 -26.11 -28.28 -24.58
N LEU A 314 -27.37 -27.85 -24.72
CA LEU A 314 -28.31 -27.76 -23.60
C LEU A 314 -28.63 -29.15 -23.02
N ALA A 315 -28.78 -30.18 -23.86
CA ALA A 315 -28.98 -31.55 -23.39
C ALA A 315 -27.78 -32.10 -22.59
N ILE A 316 -26.55 -31.73 -22.97
CA ILE A 316 -25.34 -32.04 -22.18
C ILE A 316 -25.38 -31.28 -20.85
N MET A 317 -25.76 -30.00 -20.86
CA MET A 317 -25.82 -29.17 -19.65
C MET A 317 -26.86 -29.69 -18.66
N ASP A 318 -28.02 -30.14 -19.15
CA ASP A 318 -29.10 -30.72 -18.34
C ASP A 318 -28.64 -31.96 -17.54
N GLU A 319 -27.61 -32.70 -18.01
CA GLU A 319 -27.01 -33.82 -17.27
C GLU A 319 -26.24 -33.36 -16.02
N PHE A 320 -25.69 -32.14 -16.06
CA PHE A 320 -24.86 -31.57 -14.98
C PHE A 320 -25.60 -30.53 -14.13
N THR A 321 -26.78 -30.06 -14.55
CA THR A 321 -27.57 -29.06 -13.82
C THR A 321 -28.73 -29.66 -13.04
N SER A 322 -29.04 -29.10 -11.87
CA SER A 322 -30.23 -29.46 -11.10
C SER A 322 -31.52 -28.99 -11.79
N SER A 323 -32.62 -29.72 -11.61
CA SER A 323 -33.94 -29.44 -12.22
C SER A 323 -34.57 -28.06 -11.93
N SER A 324 -33.94 -27.23 -11.10
CA SER A 324 -34.36 -25.85 -10.80
C SER A 324 -33.68 -24.78 -11.65
N ILE A 325 -32.76 -25.13 -12.55
CA ILE A 325 -32.04 -24.19 -13.42
C ILE A 325 -32.55 -24.36 -14.86
N THR A 326 -32.85 -23.25 -15.54
CA THR A 326 -33.24 -23.26 -16.97
C THR A 326 -32.10 -22.63 -17.77
N PRO A 327 -31.22 -23.43 -18.39
CA PRO A 327 -30.07 -22.90 -19.13
C PRO A 327 -30.54 -22.19 -20.42
N LEU A 328 -29.99 -21.01 -20.68
CA LEU A 328 -30.11 -20.27 -21.94
C LEU A 328 -28.74 -20.27 -22.61
N ALA A 329 -28.68 -20.53 -23.91
CA ALA A 329 -27.44 -20.57 -24.66
C ALA A 329 -27.49 -19.63 -25.86
N THR A 330 -26.35 -19.04 -26.20
CA THR A 330 -26.15 -18.28 -27.43
C THR A 330 -24.79 -18.61 -28.01
N SER A 331 -24.66 -18.54 -29.33
CA SER A 331 -23.35 -18.53 -29.98
C SER A 331 -22.89 -17.09 -30.16
N VAL A 332 -21.60 -16.83 -29.86
CA VAL A 332 -20.96 -15.54 -30.11
C VAL A 332 -19.85 -15.77 -31.13
N PRO A 333 -20.05 -15.39 -32.39
CA PRO A 333 -18.99 -15.41 -33.38
C PRO A 333 -17.89 -14.43 -33.00
N GLU A 334 -16.64 -14.88 -33.11
CA GLU A 334 -15.46 -14.05 -32.96
C GLU A 334 -14.91 -13.69 -34.35
N LEU A 335 -14.75 -12.40 -34.61
CA LEU A 335 -14.22 -11.86 -35.87
C LEU A 335 -13.02 -10.97 -35.59
N GLY A 336 -11.93 -11.17 -36.33
CA GLY A 336 -10.83 -10.20 -36.35
C GLY A 336 -11.17 -9.07 -37.31
N LEU A 337 -11.39 -7.86 -36.80
CA LEU A 337 -11.54 -6.66 -37.63
C LEU A 337 -10.18 -6.00 -37.81
N ALA A 338 -9.73 -5.86 -39.05
CA ALA A 338 -8.54 -5.07 -39.39
C ALA A 338 -8.98 -3.73 -39.99
N ASP A 339 -8.26 -2.65 -39.66
CA ASP A 339 -8.39 -1.40 -40.39
C ASP A 339 -7.86 -1.59 -41.82
N ASN A 340 -8.51 -0.94 -42.81
CA ASN A 340 -8.10 -0.96 -44.22
C ASN A 340 -6.68 -0.40 -44.43
N ASN A 341 -6.14 0.32 -43.45
CA ASN A 341 -4.78 0.87 -43.47
C ASN A 341 -3.70 -0.08 -42.93
N GLY A 342 -4.05 -1.32 -42.55
CA GLY A 342 -3.08 -2.36 -42.16
C GLY A 342 -2.61 -2.32 -40.70
N GLY A 343 -3.52 -2.02 -39.76
CA GLY A 343 -3.26 -2.10 -38.31
C GLY A 343 -3.51 -3.49 -37.71
N ASP A 344 -3.31 -3.61 -36.40
CA ASP A 344 -3.59 -4.83 -35.63
C ASP A 344 -5.06 -5.25 -35.76
N THR A 345 -5.30 -6.55 -35.88
CA THR A 345 -6.66 -7.12 -35.90
C THR A 345 -7.28 -7.01 -34.51
N LEU A 346 -8.35 -6.21 -34.40
CA LEU A 346 -9.15 -6.11 -33.18
C LEU A 346 -10.13 -7.30 -33.11
N GLN A 347 -10.00 -8.10 -32.05
CA GLN A 347 -10.95 -9.15 -31.74
C GLN A 347 -12.31 -8.52 -31.46
N THR A 348 -13.31 -8.87 -32.27
CA THR A 348 -14.65 -8.30 -32.22
C THR A 348 -15.67 -9.42 -32.09
N TYR A 349 -16.53 -9.29 -31.08
CA TYR A 349 -17.64 -10.21 -30.87
C TYR A 349 -18.89 -9.66 -31.55
N VAL A 350 -19.58 -10.49 -32.34
CA VAL A 350 -20.83 -10.09 -33.00
C VAL A 350 -22.01 -10.56 -32.17
N LEU A 351 -22.83 -9.62 -31.70
CA LEU A 351 -24.09 -9.95 -31.04
C LEU A 351 -25.20 -10.06 -32.07
N LEU A 352 -25.78 -11.26 -32.21
CA LEU A 352 -26.98 -11.47 -33.01
C LEU A 352 -28.22 -11.01 -32.23
N ASP A 353 -29.22 -10.46 -32.93
CA ASP A 353 -30.46 -9.95 -32.32
C ASP A 353 -31.16 -11.01 -31.44
N GLY A 354 -31.62 -10.60 -30.25
CA GLY A 354 -32.36 -11.45 -29.33
C GLY A 354 -31.53 -12.15 -28.24
N ASN A 355 -30.21 -11.95 -28.19
CA ASN A 355 -29.32 -12.62 -27.24
C ASN A 355 -28.89 -11.75 -26.04
N GLY A 356 -29.52 -10.59 -25.83
CA GLY A 356 -29.18 -9.64 -24.76
C GLY A 356 -29.39 -10.20 -23.35
N ASP A 357 -30.29 -11.17 -23.18
CA ASP A 357 -30.57 -11.78 -21.88
C ASP A 357 -29.57 -12.88 -21.49
N VAL A 358 -28.74 -13.34 -22.44
CA VAL A 358 -27.74 -14.40 -22.23
C VAL A 358 -26.36 -13.81 -21.94
N LEU A 359 -26.03 -12.67 -22.53
CA LEU A 359 -24.75 -11.99 -22.31
C LEU A 359 -24.86 -10.94 -21.21
N ARG A 360 -23.98 -11.05 -20.22
CA ARG A 360 -23.84 -10.13 -19.09
C ARG A 360 -22.56 -9.32 -19.19
N TRP A 361 -22.24 -8.81 -20.38
CA TRP A 361 -21.14 -7.87 -20.51
C TRP A 361 -21.48 -6.56 -19.83
N SER A 362 -20.56 -6.07 -19.02
CA SER A 362 -20.66 -4.74 -18.48
C SER A 362 -20.45 -3.69 -19.55
N ASP A 363 -21.14 -2.55 -19.40
CA ASP A 363 -21.02 -1.42 -20.32
C ASP A 363 -19.55 -1.02 -20.48
N GLN A 364 -19.07 -1.07 -21.72
CA GLN A 364 -17.74 -0.57 -22.05
C GLN A 364 -17.82 0.95 -22.28
N PRO A 365 -16.87 1.72 -21.75
CA PRO A 365 -16.79 3.15 -22.05
C PRO A 365 -16.51 3.33 -23.54
N LEU A 366 -17.51 3.76 -24.31
CA LEU A 366 -17.33 4.14 -25.70
C LEU A 366 -16.56 5.47 -25.76
N PRO A 367 -15.50 5.58 -26.59
CA PRO A 367 -14.79 6.84 -26.77
C PRO A 367 -15.76 7.96 -27.19
N GLY A 368 -15.83 9.03 -26.40
CA GLY A 368 -16.61 10.24 -26.73
C GLY A 368 -18.04 10.30 -26.20
N THR A 369 -18.54 9.27 -25.51
CA THR A 369 -19.82 9.36 -24.76
C THR A 369 -19.55 9.50 -23.27
N SER A 370 -20.19 10.48 -22.63
CA SER A 370 -20.15 10.60 -21.17
C SER A 370 -20.79 9.36 -20.54
N PRO A 371 -20.17 8.75 -19.52
CA PRO A 371 -20.79 7.62 -18.81
C PRO A 371 -22.09 8.11 -18.17
N SER A 372 -23.19 7.42 -18.46
CA SER A 372 -24.52 7.67 -17.86
C SER A 372 -24.68 6.94 -16.55
#